data_AF-A0A7C4MQK8-F1
#
_entry.id   AF-A0A7C4MQK8-F1
#
_cell.length_a   1.000
_cell.length_b   1.000
_cell.length_c   1.000
_cell.angle_alpha   90.00
_cell.angle_beta   90.00
_cell.angle_gamma   90.00
#
_symmetry.space_group_name_H-M   'P 1'
#
loop_
_entity.id
_entity.type
_entity.pdbx_description
1 polymer ?
#
loop_
_entity_poly.entity_id
_entity_poly.type
_entity_poly.pdbx_seq_one_letter_code
_entity_poly.pdbx_strand_id
1 'polypeptide(L)'
;MQNIPIETANFIDLNHMNLLYLFVVGFIGGLVSGFIGSGGAFVLTPGMMSLGVPGLVAVASNMCHKFPKALVGAIKRAKYGQVDLKLGIVFGIFAEAGVFYGAHIQERIKSTFGDAGSNLYVSIAFVVVLA
;
A
#
# COMPACT_ATOMS: atom_id res chain seq x y z
N MET A 1 24.88 -8.37 -16.34
CA MET A 1 24.68 -7.16 -15.52
C MET A 1 23.66 -6.31 -16.26
N GLN A 2 22.40 -6.45 -15.88
CA GLN A 2 21.25 -5.86 -16.56
C GLN A 2 21.16 -4.38 -16.20
N ASN A 3 21.21 -3.51 -17.21
CA ASN A 3 21.05 -2.06 -17.04
C ASN A 3 19.73 -1.79 -16.33
N ILE A 4 19.79 -1.35 -15.08
CA ILE A 4 18.64 -0.83 -14.33
C ILE A 4 18.23 0.45 -15.06
N PRO A 5 17.01 0.55 -15.62
CA PRO A 5 16.56 1.79 -16.24
C PRO A 5 16.33 2.84 -15.13
N ILE A 6 17.33 3.69 -14.94
CA ILE A 6 17.29 4.89 -14.08
C ILE A 6 16.18 5.88 -14.52
N GLU A 7 15.53 5.65 -15.67
CA GLU A 7 14.33 6.38 -16.13
C GLU A 7 13.05 6.11 -15.33
N THR A 8 13.00 5.03 -14.53
CA THR A 8 11.75 4.60 -13.84
C THR A 8 11.57 5.17 -12.42
N ALA A 9 12.44 6.09 -11.97
CA ALA A 9 12.44 6.57 -10.58
C ALA A 9 11.64 7.86 -10.32
N ASN A 10 11.23 8.59 -11.36
CA ASN A 10 10.48 9.84 -11.20
C ASN A 10 9.01 9.67 -11.61
N PHE A 11 8.24 8.94 -10.80
CA PHE A 11 6.77 8.91 -10.92
C PHE A 11 6.12 10.23 -10.47
N ILE A 12 6.86 11.05 -9.73
CA ILE A 12 6.38 12.32 -9.17
C ILE A 12 7.47 13.37 -9.40
N ASP A 13 7.13 14.45 -10.09
CA ASP A 13 7.99 15.62 -10.15
C ASP A 13 8.07 16.27 -8.77
N LEU A 14 9.26 16.30 -8.17
CA LEU A 14 9.49 16.85 -6.83
C LEU A 14 9.59 18.39 -6.87
N ASN A 15 8.53 19.06 -7.31
CA ASN A 15 8.37 20.50 -7.18
C ASN A 15 7.93 20.86 -5.75
N HIS A 16 8.15 22.10 -5.32
CA HIS A 16 7.74 22.62 -4.00
C HIS A 16 6.25 22.37 -3.72
N MET A 17 5.40 22.49 -4.74
CA MET A 17 3.96 22.22 -4.64
C MET A 17 3.66 20.74 -4.36
N ASN A 18 4.32 19.82 -5.06
CA ASN A 18 4.10 18.38 -4.89
C ASN A 18 4.69 17.88 -3.57
N LEU A 19 5.81 18.46 -3.14
CA LEU A 19 6.39 18.24 -1.81
C LEU A 19 5.43 18.66 -0.70
N LEU A 20 4.84 19.86 -0.81
CA LEU A 20 3.85 20.33 0.14
C LEU A 20 2.61 19.42 0.15
N TYR A 21 2.13 19.03 -1.03
CA TYR A 21 1.01 18.10 -1.16
C TYR A 21 1.31 16.76 -0.48
N LEU A 22 2.44 16.13 -0.78
CA LEU A 22 2.87 14.86 -0.17
C LEU A 22 3.01 14.99 1.35
N PHE A 23 3.50 16.13 1.84
CA PHE A 23 3.60 16.39 3.27
C PHE A 23 2.23 16.46 3.93
N VAL A 24 1.28 17.20 3.35
CA VAL A 24 -0.09 17.34 3.87
C VAL A 24 -0.82 15.99 3.83
N VAL A 25 -0.77 15.28 2.70
CA VAL A 25 -1.39 13.96 2.55
C VAL A 25 -0.75 12.94 3.49
N GLY A 26 0.58 12.97 3.63
CA GLY A 26 1.32 12.12 4.56
C GLY A 26 0.98 12.41 6.02
N PHE A 27 0.86 13.69 6.39
CA PHE A 27 0.50 14.13 7.73
C PHE A 27 -0.93 13.73 8.09
N ILE A 28 -1.91 14.06 7.25
CA ILE A 28 -3.32 13.69 7.45
C ILE A 28 -3.46 12.17 7.43
N GLY A 29 -2.89 11.51 6.42
CA GLY A 29 -2.93 10.06 6.29
C GLY A 29 -2.30 9.36 7.50
N GLY A 30 -1.20 9.91 8.03
CA GLY A 30 -0.53 9.44 9.24
C GLY A 30 -1.37 9.64 10.51
N LEU A 31 -1.97 10.82 10.70
CA LEU A 31 -2.84 11.10 11.85
C LEU A 31 -4.06 10.19 11.85
N VAL A 32 -4.83 10.15 10.75
CA VAL A 32 -6.03 9.32 10.68
C VAL A 32 -5.67 7.84 10.78
N SER A 33 -4.56 7.42 10.17
CA SER A 33 -4.02 6.06 10.37
C SER A 33 -3.70 5.75 11.83
N GLY A 34 -3.13 6.69 12.56
CA GLY A 34 -2.73 6.50 13.95
C GLY A 34 -3.94 6.30 14.85
N PHE A 35 -5.00 7.09 14.63
CA PHE A 35 -6.25 6.97 15.38
C PHE A 35 -7.05 5.71 15.04
N ILE A 36 -7.19 5.38 13.75
CA ILE A 36 -7.97 4.21 13.30
C ILE A 36 -7.18 2.90 13.43
N GLY A 37 -5.85 2.96 13.43
CA GLY A 37 -4.98 1.78 13.45
C GLY A 37 -4.91 1.02 12.10
N SER A 38 -5.50 1.54 11.02
CA SER A 38 -5.57 0.86 9.71
C SER A 38 -4.32 0.97 8.83
N GLY A 39 -3.34 1.78 9.25
CA GLY A 39 -2.05 1.95 8.55
C GLY A 39 -2.04 2.99 7.40
N GLY A 40 -3.12 3.77 7.20
CA GLY A 40 -3.09 5.00 6.39
C GLY A 40 -3.15 4.84 4.86
N ALA A 41 -3.16 3.61 4.36
CA ALA A 41 -3.20 3.37 2.91
C ALA A 41 -4.43 3.95 2.23
N PHE A 42 -5.56 4.07 2.93
CA PHE A 42 -6.80 4.63 2.39
C PHE A 42 -6.67 6.11 1.98
N VAL A 43 -5.75 6.87 2.59
CA VAL A 43 -5.45 8.26 2.18
C VAL A 43 -4.24 8.29 1.25
N LEU A 44 -3.20 7.53 1.59
CA LEU A 44 -1.92 7.58 0.89
C LEU A 44 -1.99 7.00 -0.54
N THR A 45 -2.72 5.90 -0.76
CA THR A 45 -2.80 5.28 -2.09
C THR A 45 -3.53 6.19 -3.07
N PRO A 46 -4.75 6.70 -2.77
CA PRO A 46 -5.43 7.62 -3.67
C PRO A 46 -4.68 8.96 -3.81
N GLY A 47 -4.04 9.44 -2.74
CA GLY A 47 -3.21 10.65 -2.78
C GLY A 47 -2.04 10.53 -3.76
N MET A 48 -1.29 9.42 -3.72
CA MET A 48 -0.22 9.16 -4.70
C MET A 48 -0.77 8.99 -6.11
N MET A 49 -1.88 8.27 -6.28
CA MET A 49 -2.51 8.10 -7.60
C MET A 49 -2.99 9.42 -8.19
N SER A 50 -3.42 10.39 -7.35
CA SER A 50 -3.81 11.72 -7.82
C SER A 50 -2.65 12.53 -8.39
N LEU A 51 -1.41 12.21 -8.00
CA LEU A 51 -0.19 12.80 -8.56
C LEU A 51 0.28 12.08 -9.84
N GLY A 52 -0.48 11.09 -10.33
CA GLY A 52 -0.15 10.33 -11.53
C GLY A 52 0.66 9.06 -11.28
N VAL A 53 0.89 8.68 -10.01
CA VAL A 53 1.58 7.42 -9.70
C VAL A 53 0.70 6.24 -10.12
N PRO A 54 1.24 5.26 -10.88
CA PRO A 54 0.50 4.05 -11.21
C PRO A 54 -0.03 3.34 -9.95
N GLY A 55 -1.28 2.93 -9.96
CA GLY A 55 -1.97 2.35 -8.80
C GLY A 55 -1.27 1.11 -8.25
N LEU A 56 -0.70 0.28 -9.12
CA LEU A 56 0.12 -0.87 -8.71
C LEU A 56 1.32 -0.45 -7.84
N VAL A 57 2.03 0.61 -8.26
CA VAL A 57 3.19 1.14 -7.54
C VAL A 57 2.75 1.79 -6.24
N ALA A 58 1.69 2.60 -6.28
CA ALA A 58 1.13 3.26 -5.10
C ALA A 58 0.70 2.26 -4.01
N VAL A 59 0.05 1.17 -4.39
CA VAL A 59 -0.35 0.09 -3.45
C VAL A 59 0.88 -0.63 -2.89
N ALA A 60 1.83 -1.03 -3.75
CA ALA A 60 3.02 -1.75 -3.32
C ALA A 60 3.86 -0.92 -2.32
N SER A 61 4.11 0.36 -2.63
CA SER A 61 4.85 1.27 -1.74
C SER A 61 4.17 1.41 -0.37
N ASN A 62 2.84 1.50 -0.33
CA ASN A 62 2.08 1.57 0.93
C ASN A 62 2.05 0.25 1.70
N MET A 63 2.24 -0.90 1.05
CA MET A 63 2.41 -2.17 1.78
C MET A 63 3.78 -2.21 2.47
N CYS A 64 4.83 -1.76 1.78
CA CYS A 64 6.18 -1.72 2.32
C CYS A 64 6.29 -0.87 3.59
N HIS A 65 5.66 0.31 3.66
CA HIS A 65 5.76 1.15 4.87
C HIS A 65 4.91 0.62 6.04
N LYS A 66 3.85 -0.15 5.78
CA LYS A 66 3.01 -0.77 6.83
C LYS A 66 3.73 -1.90 7.54
N PHE A 67 4.54 -2.68 6.82
CA PHE A 67 5.18 -3.87 7.35
C PHE A 67 6.01 -3.62 8.62
N PRO A 68 6.95 -2.64 8.67
CA PRO A 68 7.73 -2.38 9.88
C PRO A 68 6.86 -1.98 11.09
N LYS A 69 5.81 -1.19 10.87
CA LYS A 69 4.90 -0.77 11.94
C LYS A 69 4.15 -1.96 12.54
N ALA A 70 3.62 -2.82 11.67
CA ALA A 70 2.93 -4.03 12.09
C ALA A 70 3.88 -4.98 12.83
N LEU A 71 5.11 -5.14 12.35
CA LEU A 71 6.14 -5.97 12.99
C LEU A 71 6.49 -5.46 14.40
N VAL A 72 6.77 -4.16 14.55
CA VAL A 72 7.07 -3.56 15.86
C VAL A 72 5.88 -3.70 16.81
N GLY A 73 4.66 -3.48 16.32
CA GLY A 73 3.43 -3.67 17.10
C GLY A 73 3.23 -5.12 17.56
N ALA A 74 3.48 -6.09 16.68
CA ALA A 74 3.40 -7.51 16.98
C ALA A 74 4.43 -7.92 18.04
N ILE A 75 5.70 -7.48 17.90
CA ILE A 75 6.76 -7.75 18.88
C ILE A 75 6.40 -7.15 20.25
N LYS A 76 5.88 -5.91 20.27
CA LYS A 76 5.50 -5.26 21.53
C LYS A 76 4.36 -6.01 22.22
N ARG A 77 3.32 -6.42 21.49
CA ARG A 77 2.22 -7.25 22.05
C ARG A 77 2.68 -8.63 22.49
N ALA A 78 3.63 -9.24 21.77
CA ALA A 78 4.21 -10.52 22.14
C ALA A 78 4.94 -10.44 23.49
N LYS A 79 5.66 -9.34 23.75
CA LYS A 79 6.29 -9.08 25.06
C LYS A 79 5.30 -8.97 26.21
N TYR A 80 4.05 -8.55 25.95
CA TYR A 80 2.98 -8.50 26.95
C TYR A 80 2.20 -9.82 27.10
N GLY A 81 2.57 -10.89 26.39
CA GLY A 81 1.85 -12.16 26.41
C GLY A 81 0.48 -12.13 25.72
N GLN A 82 0.17 -11.07 24.95
CA GLN A 82 -1.12 -10.85 24.32
C GLN A 82 -1.19 -11.34 22.86
N VAL A 83 -0.31 -12.27 22.48
CA VAL A 83 -0.22 -12.81 21.11
C VAL A 83 -0.48 -14.30 21.14
N ASP A 84 -1.55 -14.71 20.47
CA ASP A 84 -1.79 -16.10 20.11
C ASP A 84 -1.00 -16.43 18.83
N LEU A 85 0.11 -17.14 18.99
CA LEU A 85 0.98 -17.51 17.88
C LEU A 85 0.30 -18.51 16.93
N LYS A 86 -0.55 -19.40 17.44
CA LYS A 86 -1.28 -20.38 16.63
C LYS A 86 -2.26 -19.65 15.71
N LEU A 87 -3.03 -18.72 16.26
CA LEU A 87 -3.93 -17.88 15.48
C LEU A 87 -3.15 -17.02 14.48
N GLY A 88 -2.03 -16.44 14.89
CA GLY A 88 -1.16 -15.64 14.02
C GLY A 88 -0.64 -16.40 12.80
N ILE A 89 -0.19 -17.64 12.98
CA ILE A 89 0.29 -18.49 11.87
C ILE A 89 -0.86 -18.86 10.93
N VAL A 90 -2.03 -19.25 11.48
CA VAL A 90 -3.20 -19.57 10.66
C VAL A 90 -3.60 -18.36 9.82
N PHE A 91 -3.72 -17.18 10.42
CA PHE A 91 -3.99 -15.94 9.68
C PHE A 91 -2.91 -15.63 8.65
N GLY A 92 -1.64 -15.83 8.98
CA GLY A 92 -0.52 -15.63 8.07
C GLY A 92 -0.63 -16.45 6.79
N ILE A 93 -0.92 -17.76 6.91
CA ILE A 93 -1.05 -18.67 5.76
C ILE A 93 -2.20 -18.24 4.84
N PHE A 94 -3.38 -17.95 5.42
CA PHE A 94 -4.53 -17.52 4.62
C PHE A 94 -4.32 -16.13 4.00
N ALA A 95 -3.71 -15.20 4.73
CA ALA A 95 -3.39 -13.88 4.21
C ALA A 95 -2.38 -13.95 3.05
N GLU A 96 -1.35 -14.77 3.17
CA GLU A 96 -0.34 -14.96 2.13
C GLU A 96 -0.95 -15.58 0.87
N ALA A 97 -1.77 -16.61 1.01
CA ALA A 97 -2.52 -17.18 -0.12
C ALA A 97 -3.43 -16.14 -0.81
N GLY A 98 -4.13 -15.32 -0.02
CA GLY A 98 -4.97 -14.24 -0.53
C GLY A 98 -4.18 -13.16 -1.28
N VAL A 99 -3.00 -12.78 -0.76
CA VAL A 99 -2.11 -11.81 -1.40
C VAL A 99 -1.56 -12.34 -2.72
N PHE A 100 -1.12 -13.61 -2.78
CA PHE A 100 -0.66 -14.22 -4.04
C PHE A 100 -1.77 -14.27 -5.09
N TYR A 101 -2.98 -14.66 -4.69
CA TYR A 101 -4.12 -14.69 -5.61
C TYR A 101 -4.48 -13.28 -6.11
N GLY A 102 -4.54 -12.30 -5.21
CA GLY A 102 -4.81 -10.91 -5.55
C GLY A 102 -3.74 -10.29 -6.44
N ALA A 103 -2.47 -10.55 -6.17
CA ALA A 103 -1.35 -10.10 -7.00
C ALA A 103 -1.45 -10.68 -8.43
N HIS A 104 -1.81 -11.96 -8.56
CA HIS A 104 -1.96 -12.60 -9.85
C HIS A 104 -3.17 -12.06 -10.64
N ILE A 105 -4.26 -11.68 -9.97
CA ILE A 105 -5.38 -10.96 -10.61
C ILE A 105 -4.92 -9.60 -11.11
N GLN A 106 -4.23 -8.83 -10.25
CA GLN A 106 -3.77 -7.49 -10.56
C GLN A 106 -2.78 -7.48 -11.73
N GLU A 107 -1.87 -8.45 -11.78
CA GLU A 107 -0.93 -8.63 -12.90
C GLU A 107 -1.65 -8.98 -14.20
N ARG A 108 -2.66 -9.87 -14.14
CA ARG A 108 -3.50 -10.18 -15.30
C ARG A 108 -4.24 -8.95 -15.82
N ILE A 109 -4.86 -8.18 -14.94
CA ILE A 109 -5.55 -6.93 -15.30
C ILE A 109 -4.58 -5.96 -15.97
N LYS A 110 -3.39 -5.76 -15.38
CA LYS A 110 -2.36 -4.88 -15.97
C LYS A 110 -1.91 -5.38 -17.34
N SER A 111 -1.73 -6.69 -17.53
CA SER A 111 -1.30 -7.26 -18.82
C SER A 111 -2.35 -7.11 -19.93
N THR A 112 -3.65 -7.16 -19.59
CA THR A 112 -4.75 -7.12 -20.56
C THR A 112 -5.23 -5.69 -20.85
N PHE A 113 -5.30 -4.84 -19.82
CA PHE A 113 -5.91 -3.50 -19.89
C PHE A 113 -4.90 -2.36 -19.66
N GLY A 114 -3.62 -2.66 -19.49
CA GLY A 114 -2.57 -1.67 -19.24
C GLY A 114 -2.69 -0.97 -17.89
N ASP A 115 -1.95 0.15 -17.74
CA ASP A 115 -1.92 0.91 -16.49
C ASP A 115 -3.27 1.58 -16.17
N ALA A 116 -4.04 2.00 -17.17
CA ALA A 116 -5.36 2.59 -16.97
C ALA A 116 -6.35 1.58 -16.35
N GLY A 117 -6.37 0.34 -16.84
CA GLY A 117 -7.22 -0.71 -16.27
C GLY A 117 -6.79 -1.11 -14.86
N SER A 118 -5.48 -1.17 -14.60
CA SER A 118 -4.96 -1.44 -13.25
C SER A 118 -5.32 -0.31 -12.27
N ASN A 119 -5.21 0.95 -12.69
CA ASN A 119 -5.60 2.10 -11.88
C ASN A 119 -7.10 2.06 -11.55
N LEU A 120 -7.94 1.79 -12.56
CA LEU A 120 -9.39 1.68 -12.36
C LEU A 120 -9.75 0.54 -11.39
N TYR A 121 -9.12 -0.63 -11.54
CA TYR A 121 -9.31 -1.75 -10.62
C TYR A 121 -8.96 -1.38 -9.18
N VAL A 122 -7.79 -0.75 -8.98
CA VAL A 122 -7.37 -0.30 -7.64
C VAL A 122 -8.35 0.73 -7.09
N SER A 123 -8.75 1.73 -7.87
CA SER A 123 -9.72 2.74 -7.43
C SER A 123 -11.07 2.14 -7.05
N ILE A 124 -11.62 1.23 -7.86
CA ILE A 124 -12.89 0.54 -7.55
C ILE A 124 -12.74 -0.31 -6.28
N ALA A 125 -11.65 -1.07 -6.15
CA ALA A 125 -11.40 -1.88 -4.96
C ALA A 125 -11.34 -1.01 -3.69
N PHE A 126 -10.68 0.16 -3.75
CA PHE A 126 -10.65 1.10 -2.63
C PHE A 126 -12.04 1.66 -2.31
N VAL A 127 -12.82 2.05 -3.32
CA VAL A 127 -14.19 2.57 -3.11
C VAL A 127 -15.08 1.50 -2.48
N VAL A 128 -15.07 0.27 -3.01
CA VAL A 128 -15.93 -0.82 -2.50
C VAL A 128 -15.55 -1.25 -1.07
N VAL A 129 -14.26 -1.25 -0.74
CA VAL A 129 -13.78 -1.65 0.59
C VAL A 129 -13.99 -0.56 1.64
N LEU A 130 -14.01 0.70 1.24
CA LEU A 130 -14.13 1.85 2.14
C LEU A 130 -15.55 2.45 2.21
N ALA A 131 -16.46 2.06 1.31
CA ALA A 131 -17.87 2.42 1.34
C ALA A 131 -18.62 1.61 2.41
#